data_AF-A0A368UD65-F1
#
_entry.id   AF-A0A368UD65-F1
#
_cell.length_a   1.000
_cell.length_b   1.000
_cell.length_c   1.000
_cell.angle_alpha   90.00
_cell.angle_beta   90.00
_cell.angle_gamma   90.00
#
_symmetry.space_group_name_H-M   'P 1'
#
loop_
_entity.id
_entity.type
_entity.pdbx_description
1 polymer ?
#
loop_
_entity_poly.entity_id
_entity_poly.type
_entity_poly.pdbx_seq_one_letter_code
_entity_poly.pdbx_strand_id
1 'polypeptide(L)'
;MLPHDDLLFARYQGFFERMTVGSAAGRTHETSDDWNEAYDAGMNDAEVFNAWTSCHQQAALQEGWGMFTTDGAVAEPWKNDLLLINRVDEREVFATDQQAMMHVIKMATAGSELHQRALRFHMTIAED
;
A
#
# COMPACT_ATOMS: atom_id res chain seq x y z
N MET A 1 33.31 -4.34 -17.10
CA MET A 1 32.02 -4.53 -16.44
C MET A 1 32.04 -3.62 -15.23
N LEU A 2 31.22 -2.58 -15.22
CA LEU A 2 31.08 -1.80 -13.98
C LEU A 2 30.42 -2.75 -12.95
N PRO A 3 30.80 -2.69 -11.67
CA PRO A 3 30.36 -3.64 -10.66
C PRO A 3 28.83 -3.65 -10.40
N HIS A 4 28.08 -2.77 -11.08
CA HIS A 4 26.66 -2.55 -10.87
C HIS A 4 25.77 -2.93 -12.07
N ASP A 5 26.30 -3.45 -13.19
CA ASP A 5 25.49 -3.79 -14.38
C ASP A 5 24.59 -5.05 -14.23
N ASP A 6 24.41 -5.56 -13.01
CA ASP A 6 23.47 -6.66 -12.76
C ASP A 6 22.04 -6.11 -12.71
N LEU A 7 21.29 -6.35 -13.79
CA LEU A 7 19.89 -5.90 -13.94
C LEU A 7 18.96 -6.53 -12.90
N LEU A 8 19.26 -7.74 -12.42
CA LEU A 8 18.46 -8.37 -11.36
C LEU A 8 18.66 -7.64 -10.04
N PHE A 9 19.90 -7.29 -9.72
CA PHE A 9 20.22 -6.47 -8.56
C PHE A 9 19.53 -5.11 -8.63
N ALA A 10 19.58 -4.43 -9.78
CA ALA A 10 18.91 -3.15 -10.00
C ALA A 10 17.40 -3.21 -9.67
N ARG A 11 16.72 -4.23 -10.19
CA ARG A 11 15.29 -4.45 -9.93
C ARG A 11 15.00 -4.73 -8.46
N TYR A 12 15.78 -5.58 -7.80
CA TYR A 12 15.60 -5.82 -6.36
C TYR A 12 15.90 -4.59 -5.52
N GLN A 13 16.89 -3.78 -5.90
CA GLN A 13 17.20 -2.54 -5.22
C GLN A 13 16.04 -1.55 -5.34
N GLY A 14 15.49 -1.32 -6.54
CA GLY A 14 14.32 -0.45 -6.72
C GLY A 14 13.11 -0.92 -5.93
N PHE A 15 12.83 -2.23 -5.92
CA PHE A 15 11.75 -2.80 -5.11
C PHE A 15 11.97 -2.53 -3.61
N PHE A 16 13.15 -2.84 -3.10
CA PHE A 16 13.46 -2.70 -1.68
C PHE A 16 13.41 -1.22 -1.25
N GLU A 17 14.05 -0.33 -2.01
CA GLU A 17 14.09 1.09 -1.70
C GLU A 17 12.68 1.70 -1.72
N ARG A 18 11.82 1.33 -2.67
CA ARG A 18 10.41 1.76 -2.65
C ARG A 18 9.69 1.30 -1.39
N MET A 19 9.91 0.05 -0.98
CA MET A 19 9.26 -0.53 0.21
C MET A 19 9.73 0.10 1.52
N THR A 20 10.98 0.59 1.60
CA THR A 20 11.55 1.12 2.84
C THR A 20 11.62 2.64 2.93
N VAL A 21 11.82 3.33 1.79
CA VAL A 21 12.00 4.79 1.72
C VAL A 21 10.73 5.47 1.19
N GLY A 22 9.87 4.77 0.45
CA GLY A 22 8.60 5.30 -0.04
C GLY A 22 8.75 6.17 -1.30
N SER A 23 7.92 7.20 -1.41
CA SER A 23 7.82 8.09 -2.59
C SER A 23 9.13 8.77 -2.95
N ALA A 24 9.95 9.07 -1.94
CA ALA A 24 11.21 9.79 -2.06
C ALA A 24 12.40 8.92 -2.51
N ALA A 25 12.22 7.60 -2.68
CA ALA A 25 13.31 6.74 -3.13
C ALA A 25 13.74 7.09 -4.57
N GLY A 26 15.03 7.05 -4.85
CA GLY A 26 15.56 7.51 -6.13
C GLY A 26 17.06 7.29 -6.29
N ARG A 27 17.51 7.35 -7.54
CA ARG A 27 18.87 7.03 -7.94
C ARG A 27 19.86 8.09 -7.44
N THR A 28 20.99 7.66 -6.89
CA THR A 28 21.98 8.54 -6.23
C THR A 28 23.34 8.61 -6.93
N HIS A 29 23.53 7.88 -8.04
CA HIS A 29 24.80 7.79 -8.76
C HIS A 29 24.58 7.49 -10.26
N GLU A 30 25.67 7.56 -11.04
CA GLU A 30 25.67 7.32 -12.48
C GLU A 30 25.55 5.81 -12.80
N THR A 31 24.62 5.46 -13.70
CA THR A 31 24.21 4.10 -14.06
C THR A 31 23.90 4.02 -15.56
N SER A 32 23.88 2.81 -16.13
CA SER A 32 23.47 2.58 -17.52
C SER A 32 21.95 2.67 -17.70
N ASP A 33 21.49 2.88 -18.94
CA ASP A 33 20.06 2.98 -19.26
C ASP A 33 19.31 1.66 -18.93
N ASP A 34 19.89 0.51 -19.24
CA ASP A 34 19.28 -0.80 -18.93
C ASP A 34 19.13 -1.00 -17.41
N TRP A 35 20.10 -0.54 -16.63
CA TRP A 35 20.05 -0.59 -15.17
C TRP A 35 18.92 0.28 -14.62
N ASN A 36 18.79 1.49 -15.17
CA ASN A 36 17.75 2.44 -14.82
C ASN A 36 16.34 1.88 -15.04
N GLU A 37 16.13 1.25 -16.20
CA GLU A 37 14.85 0.60 -16.52
C GLU A 37 14.55 -0.56 -15.57
N ALA A 38 15.55 -1.39 -15.25
CA ALA A 38 15.39 -2.49 -14.30
C ALA A 38 15.06 -1.99 -12.88
N TYR A 39 15.72 -0.92 -12.42
CA TYR A 39 15.41 -0.26 -11.15
C TYR A 39 13.96 0.26 -11.10
N ASP A 40 13.51 0.96 -12.15
CA ASP A 40 12.13 1.48 -12.22
C ASP A 40 11.10 0.35 -12.24
N ALA A 41 11.40 -0.75 -12.93
CA ALA A 41 10.56 -1.94 -12.88
C ALA A 41 10.41 -2.47 -11.45
N GLY A 42 11.49 -2.45 -10.65
CA GLY A 42 11.44 -2.81 -9.23
C GLY A 42 10.56 -1.87 -8.39
N MET A 43 10.70 -0.55 -8.61
CA MET A 43 9.86 0.46 -7.96
C MET A 43 8.37 0.22 -8.27
N ASN A 44 8.04 -0.08 -9.53
CA ASN A 44 6.69 -0.39 -9.97
C ASN A 44 6.15 -1.70 -9.39
N ASP A 45 6.98 -2.74 -9.29
CA ASP A 45 6.61 -4.00 -8.65
C ASP A 45 6.23 -3.79 -7.17
N ALA A 46 6.96 -2.92 -6.46
CA ALA A 46 6.66 -2.57 -5.07
C ALA A 46 5.35 -1.80 -4.91
N GLU A 47 5.03 -0.89 -5.84
CA GLU A 47 3.73 -0.21 -5.89
C GLU A 47 2.59 -1.22 -6.05
N VAL A 48 2.70 -2.13 -7.02
CA VAL A 48 1.70 -3.18 -7.26
C VAL A 48 1.58 -4.10 -6.03
N PHE A 49 2.71 -4.46 -5.43
CA PHE A 49 2.73 -5.30 -4.23
C PHE A 49 2.04 -4.63 -3.04
N ASN A 50 2.15 -3.31 -2.89
CA ASN A 50 1.53 -2.55 -1.80
C ASN A 50 0.09 -2.11 -2.08
N ALA A 51 -0.41 -2.20 -3.31
CA ALA A 51 -1.76 -1.75 -3.68
C ALA A 51 -2.87 -2.36 -2.80
N TRP A 52 -3.92 -1.59 -2.53
CA TRP A 52 -5.20 -2.12 -2.05
C TRP A 52 -5.94 -2.74 -3.23
N THR A 53 -6.43 -3.97 -3.10
CA THR A 53 -7.00 -4.72 -4.23
C THR A 53 -8.41 -5.18 -3.92
N SER A 54 -9.14 -5.67 -4.92
CA SER A 54 -10.49 -6.20 -4.73
C SER A 54 -10.56 -7.39 -3.77
N CYS A 55 -9.51 -8.22 -3.68
CA CYS A 55 -9.48 -9.31 -2.71
C CYS A 55 -9.32 -8.80 -1.27
N HIS A 56 -8.48 -7.77 -1.06
CA HIS A 56 -8.37 -7.09 0.24
C HIS A 56 -9.70 -6.43 0.63
N GLN A 57 -10.34 -5.74 -0.32
CA GLN A 57 -11.65 -5.13 -0.10
C GLN A 57 -12.69 -6.18 0.29
N GLN A 58 -12.79 -7.29 -0.43
CA GLN A 58 -13.75 -8.34 -0.12
C GLN A 58 -13.50 -8.96 1.26
N ALA A 59 -12.24 -9.17 1.65
CA ALA A 59 -11.89 -9.68 2.97
C ALA A 59 -12.31 -8.70 4.08
N ALA A 60 -12.01 -7.40 3.94
CA ALA A 60 -12.45 -6.37 4.87
C ALA A 60 -13.98 -6.34 5.00
N LEU A 61 -14.70 -6.36 3.87
CA LEU A 61 -16.17 -6.34 3.84
C LEU A 61 -16.79 -7.55 4.56
N GLN A 62 -16.12 -8.70 4.56
CA GLN A 62 -16.57 -9.88 5.32
C GLN A 62 -16.41 -9.70 6.83
N GLU A 63 -15.44 -8.90 7.27
CA GLU A 63 -15.25 -8.51 8.66
C GLU A 63 -16.14 -7.31 9.08
N GLY A 64 -16.95 -6.77 8.17
CA GLY A 64 -17.88 -5.68 8.44
C GLY A 64 -17.25 -4.28 8.42
N TRP A 65 -16.08 -4.12 7.82
CA TRP A 65 -15.43 -2.82 7.57
C TRP A 65 -14.93 -2.73 6.13
N GLY A 66 -14.48 -1.56 5.68
CA GLY A 66 -13.93 -1.41 4.33
C GLY A 66 -13.11 -0.15 4.17
N MET A 67 -12.39 -0.06 3.04
CA MET A 67 -11.70 1.16 2.61
C MET A 67 -12.58 1.93 1.62
N PHE A 68 -12.75 3.22 1.87
CA PHE A 68 -13.60 4.11 1.09
C PHE A 68 -12.85 5.40 0.71
N THR A 69 -13.22 6.03 -0.39
CA THR A 69 -12.74 7.36 -0.76
C THR A 69 -13.46 8.43 0.08
N THR A 70 -13.00 9.69 0.01
CA THR A 70 -13.55 10.81 0.80
C THR A 70 -15.01 11.15 0.48
N ASP A 71 -15.51 10.73 -0.67
CA ASP A 71 -16.91 10.82 -1.09
C ASP A 71 -17.78 9.64 -0.59
N GLY A 72 -17.18 8.69 0.13
CA GLY A 72 -17.85 7.49 0.63
C GLY A 72 -18.00 6.37 -0.40
N ALA A 73 -17.42 6.49 -1.60
CA ALA A 73 -17.40 5.40 -2.57
C ALA A 73 -16.37 4.32 -2.18
N VAL A 74 -16.57 3.10 -2.72
CA VAL A 74 -15.62 2.00 -2.50
C VAL A 74 -14.28 2.32 -3.18
N ALA A 75 -13.19 2.04 -2.48
CA ALA A 75 -11.84 2.25 -3.02
C ALA A 75 -11.63 1.50 -4.35
N GLU A 76 -11.18 2.24 -5.37
CA GLU A 76 -10.71 1.63 -6.62
C GLU A 76 -9.26 1.16 -6.45
N PRO A 77 -8.89 -0.05 -6.93
CA PRO A 77 -7.57 -0.63 -6.68
C PRO A 77 -6.36 0.18 -7.19
N TRP A 78 -6.58 1.11 -8.12
CA TRP A 78 -5.55 1.94 -8.73
C TRP A 78 -5.51 3.37 -8.19
N LYS A 79 -6.43 3.76 -7.30
CA LYS A 79 -6.44 5.09 -6.69
C LYS A 79 -5.62 5.04 -5.40
N ASN A 80 -4.40 5.59 -5.46
CA ASN A 80 -3.54 5.85 -4.30
C ASN A 80 -4.02 7.06 -3.47
N ASP A 81 -5.30 7.39 -3.53
CA ASP A 81 -5.89 8.50 -2.79
C ASP A 81 -5.96 8.17 -1.29
N LEU A 82 -6.17 9.19 -0.46
CA LEU A 82 -6.35 9.03 0.97
C LEU A 82 -7.64 8.24 1.23
N LEU A 83 -7.50 7.00 1.72
CA LEU A 83 -8.63 6.09 1.95
C LEU A 83 -9.07 6.11 3.41
N LEU A 84 -10.37 6.13 3.64
CA LEU A 84 -10.98 6.10 4.97
C LEU A 84 -11.40 4.67 5.34
N ILE A 85 -11.13 4.29 6.59
CA ILE A 85 -11.64 3.05 7.18
C ILE A 85 -13.01 3.36 7.79
N ASN A 86 -14.07 2.79 7.22
CA ASN A 86 -15.43 2.92 7.75
C ASN A 86 -16.06 1.55 7.98
N ARG A 87 -17.11 1.51 8.79
CA ARG A 87 -17.93 0.30 8.96
C ARG A 87 -18.74 0.04 7.69
N VAL A 88 -19.17 -1.21 7.53
CA VAL A 88 -20.17 -1.60 6.53
C VAL A 88 -21.52 -1.68 7.23
N ASP A 89 -22.40 -0.72 6.95
CA ASP A 89 -23.70 -0.60 7.62
C ASP A 89 -24.55 -1.86 7.46
N GLU A 90 -24.57 -2.47 6.27
CA GLU A 90 -25.40 -3.63 5.93
C GLU A 90 -25.01 -4.92 6.68
N ARG A 91 -23.84 -4.92 7.32
CA ARG A 91 -23.33 -6.09 8.04
C ARG A 91 -23.62 -6.03 9.54
N GLU A 92 -23.89 -4.84 10.08
CA GLU A 92 -24.18 -4.60 11.50
C GLU A 92 -23.13 -5.20 12.47
N VAL A 93 -21.87 -5.36 12.03
CA VAL A 93 -20.78 -5.92 12.86
C VAL A 93 -20.26 -4.88 13.86
N PHE A 94 -20.16 -3.62 13.45
CA PHE A 94 -19.69 -2.51 14.29
C PHE A 94 -20.79 -1.48 14.47
N ALA A 95 -20.92 -0.97 15.69
CA ALA A 95 -21.92 0.05 16.02
C ALA A 95 -21.51 1.46 15.57
N THR A 96 -20.23 1.71 15.29
CA THR A 96 -19.71 3.00 14.81
C THR A 96 -18.46 2.80 13.95
N ASP A 97 -18.10 3.78 13.12
CA ASP A 97 -16.85 3.77 12.35
C ASP A 97 -15.62 3.74 13.25
N GLN A 98 -15.70 4.41 14.42
CA GLN A 98 -14.64 4.37 15.42
C GLN A 98 -14.36 2.93 15.90
N GLN A 99 -15.40 2.09 16.05
CA GLN A 99 -15.22 0.69 16.44
C GLN A 99 -14.57 -0.13 15.32
N ALA A 100 -14.96 0.10 14.06
CA ALA A 100 -14.31 -0.52 12.91
C ALA A 100 -12.82 -0.15 12.84
N MET A 101 -12.50 1.14 12.99
CA MET A 101 -11.11 1.61 13.02
C MET A 101 -10.30 1.01 14.18
N MET A 102 -10.87 0.94 15.37
CA MET A 102 -10.21 0.31 16.52
C MET A 102 -9.97 -1.19 16.33
N HIS A 103 -10.89 -1.89 15.67
CA HIS A 103 -10.70 -3.29 15.27
C HIS A 103 -9.50 -3.41 14.32
N VAL A 104 -9.42 -2.56 13.29
CA VAL A 104 -8.31 -2.57 12.35
C VAL A 104 -6.96 -2.33 13.04
N ILE A 105 -6.87 -1.32 13.91
CA ILE A 105 -5.64 -1.04 14.69
C ILE A 105 -5.25 -2.26 15.54
N LYS A 106 -6.21 -2.85 16.24
CA LYS A 106 -5.97 -4.01 17.11
C LYS A 106 -5.44 -5.21 16.30
N MET A 107 -6.07 -5.52 15.18
CA MET A 107 -5.67 -6.66 14.33
C MET A 107 -4.35 -6.42 13.62
N ALA A 108 -4.05 -5.18 13.21
CA ALA A 108 -2.76 -4.81 12.65
C ALA A 108 -1.63 -4.99 13.67
N THR A 109 -1.88 -4.57 14.93
CA THR A 109 -0.94 -4.73 16.06
C THR A 109 -0.72 -6.21 16.39
N ALA A 110 -1.73 -7.06 16.16
CA ALA A 110 -1.63 -8.50 16.31
C ALA A 110 -0.91 -9.21 15.13
N GLY A 111 -0.45 -8.46 14.12
CA GLY A 111 0.31 -9.00 12.99
C GLY A 111 -0.51 -9.34 11.74
N SER A 112 -1.77 -8.93 11.66
CA SER A 112 -2.59 -9.19 10.46
C SER A 112 -2.17 -8.30 9.28
N GLU A 113 -1.70 -8.92 8.20
CA GLU A 113 -1.23 -8.21 7.00
C GLU A 113 -2.31 -7.37 6.32
N LEU A 114 -3.55 -7.87 6.25
CA LEU A 114 -4.69 -7.13 5.69
C LEU A 114 -4.89 -5.79 6.40
N HIS A 115 -4.86 -5.83 7.73
CA HIS A 115 -5.10 -4.67 8.58
C HIS A 115 -3.91 -3.71 8.59
N GLN A 116 -2.68 -4.23 8.62
CA GLN A 116 -1.48 -3.42 8.47
C GLN A 116 -1.47 -2.68 7.13
N ARG A 117 -1.89 -3.35 6.05
CA ARG A 117 -2.05 -2.75 4.72
C ARG A 117 -3.11 -1.63 4.77
N ALA A 118 -4.28 -1.87 5.36
CA ALA A 118 -5.33 -0.85 5.49
C ALA A 118 -4.83 0.42 6.20
N LEU A 119 -4.09 0.28 7.30
CA LEU A 119 -3.53 1.43 8.03
C LEU A 119 -2.54 2.25 7.20
N ARG A 120 -1.77 1.64 6.28
CA ARG A 120 -0.86 2.38 5.39
C ARG A 120 -1.61 3.33 4.46
N PHE A 121 -2.76 2.91 3.93
CA PHE A 121 -3.60 3.74 3.06
C PHE A 121 -4.45 4.76 3.85
N HIS A 122 -4.73 4.48 5.11
CA HIS A 122 -5.46 5.40 5.98
C HIS A 122 -4.58 6.53 6.53
N MET A 123 -3.32 6.23 6.85
CA MET A 123 -2.38 7.17 7.45
C MET A 123 -1.41 7.80 6.45
N THR A 124 -1.69 7.79 5.15
CA THR A 124 -0.96 8.63 4.20
C THR A 124 -1.28 10.08 4.49
N ILE A 125 -0.60 10.62 5.51
CA ILE A 125 -0.40 12.05 5.69
C ILE A 125 0.17 12.51 4.35
N ALA A 126 -0.48 13.50 3.73
CA ALA A 126 0.14 14.23 2.65
C ALA A 126 1.48 14.76 3.18
N GLU A 127 2.58 14.15 2.75
CA GLU A 127 3.89 14.76 2.96
C GLU A 127 3.89 16.02 2.09
N ASP A 128 3.72 17.18 2.76
CA ASP A 128 3.85 18.52 2.20
C ASP A 128 5.26 18.77 1.63
#